data_AF-A0A6G2PWY1-F1
#
_entry.id   AF-A0A6G2PWY1-F1
#
_cell.length_a   1.000
_cell.length_b   1.000
_cell.length_c   1.000
_cell.angle_alpha   90.00
_cell.angle_beta   90.00
_cell.angle_gamma   90.00
#
_symmetry.space_group_name_H-M   'P 1'
#
loop_
_entity.id
_entity.type
_entity.pdbx_description
1 polymer ?
#
loop_
_entity_poly.entity_id
_entity_poly.type
_entity_poly.pdbx_seq_one_letter_code
_entity_poly.pdbx_strand_id
1 'polypeptide(L)'
;MKAVPRTRSLPALLLAVLALVLATALAPGASADTGVSTIARALRSGPVYVDPAASGQLSRADADALAKRIKDANKPLFVVVLPAGYPTTNLFPDLRAATGITGLYGIRLGDRFDARADASVMSSTARQNLVTSVHGEGTKAQLTDFTDRALANMGGRAPRSWHAAGSGAGSGTGLIAVAAVLVAGAAGAYTLVRRSRR
;
A
#
# COMPACT_ATOMS: atom_id res chain seq x y z
N MET A 1 64.60 -28.22 -19.35
CA MET A 1 63.62 -27.16 -19.66
C MET A 1 62.53 -27.15 -18.59
N LYS A 2 62.06 -25.96 -18.22
CA LYS A 2 61.18 -25.62 -17.08
C LYS A 2 59.75 -26.16 -17.22
N ALA A 3 59.11 -26.51 -16.10
CA ALA A 3 57.73 -26.10 -15.80
C ALA A 3 57.47 -26.25 -14.29
N VAL A 4 57.35 -25.13 -13.59
CA VAL A 4 56.88 -25.06 -12.19
C VAL A 4 55.38 -24.80 -12.22
N PRO A 5 54.52 -25.61 -11.60
CA PRO A 5 53.12 -25.26 -11.47
C PRO A 5 52.99 -24.16 -10.41
N ARG A 6 52.59 -22.96 -10.85
CA ARG A 6 52.16 -21.86 -9.98
C ARG A 6 50.84 -22.24 -9.32
N THR A 7 50.89 -22.79 -8.11
CA THR A 7 49.75 -22.89 -7.20
C THR A 7 49.46 -21.51 -6.58
N ARG A 8 49.00 -20.56 -7.41
CA ARG A 8 48.34 -19.34 -6.95
C ARG A 8 46.84 -19.60 -6.97
N SER A 9 46.18 -19.65 -5.82
CA SER A 9 44.74 -19.32 -5.75
C SER A 9 44.06 -19.35 -4.37
N LEU A 10 44.75 -19.64 -3.26
CA LEU A 10 44.13 -19.48 -1.94
C LEU A 10 43.69 -18.03 -1.59
N PRO A 11 44.46 -16.96 -1.90
CA PRO A 11 44.02 -15.60 -1.59
C PRO A 11 42.95 -15.08 -2.58
N ALA A 12 42.86 -15.66 -3.78
CA ALA A 12 41.84 -15.29 -4.77
C ALA A 12 40.46 -15.82 -4.38
N LEU A 13 40.40 -16.99 -3.74
CA LEU A 13 39.15 -17.59 -3.29
C LEU A 13 38.55 -16.84 -2.09
N LEU A 14 39.40 -16.38 -1.16
CA LEU A 14 38.99 -15.57 0.00
C LEU A 14 38.46 -14.18 -0.41
N LEU A 15 39.07 -13.54 -1.42
CA LEU A 15 38.58 -12.27 -1.97
C LEU A 15 37.24 -12.43 -2.72
N ALA A 16 37.03 -13.56 -3.41
CA ALA A 16 35.76 -13.84 -4.09
C ALA A 16 34.60 -14.06 -3.12
N VAL A 17 34.84 -14.72 -1.98
CA VAL A 17 33.82 -14.91 -0.93
C VAL A 17 33.49 -13.58 -0.24
N LEU A 18 34.50 -12.73 0.04
CA LEU A 18 34.28 -11.42 0.64
C LEU A 18 33.47 -10.48 -0.29
N ALA A 19 33.72 -10.54 -1.60
CA ALA A 19 32.96 -9.79 -2.59
C ALA A 19 31.50 -10.26 -2.71
N LEU A 20 31.24 -11.57 -2.56
CA LEU A 20 29.88 -12.13 -2.61
C LEU A 20 29.05 -11.79 -1.35
N VAL A 21 29.70 -11.71 -0.18
CA VAL A 21 29.05 -11.27 1.07
C VAL A 21 28.73 -9.77 1.04
N LEU A 22 29.59 -8.93 0.44
CA LEU A 22 29.28 -7.50 0.26
C LEU A 22 28.19 -7.25 -0.80
N ALA A 23 28.08 -8.08 -1.83
CA ALA A 23 27.07 -7.92 -2.89
C ALA A 23 25.64 -8.21 -2.43
N THR A 24 25.45 -9.00 -1.36
CA THR A 24 24.11 -9.31 -0.81
C THR A 24 23.66 -8.32 0.27
N ALA A 25 24.59 -7.57 0.87
CA ALA A 25 24.27 -6.52 1.83
C ALA A 25 23.85 -5.18 1.17
N LEU A 26 24.05 -5.04 -0.14
CA LEU A 26 23.84 -3.80 -0.91
C LEU A 26 22.67 -3.86 -1.90
N ALA A 27 21.61 -4.62 -1.59
CA ALA A 27 20.34 -4.52 -2.33
C ALA A 27 19.25 -3.75 -1.56
N PRO A 28 19.42 -2.46 -1.20
CA PRO A 28 18.32 -1.65 -0.73
C PRO A 28 17.56 -1.07 -1.94
N GLY A 29 16.39 -1.61 -2.29
CA GLY A 29 15.49 -0.91 -3.21
C GLY A 29 14.35 -1.75 -3.77
N ALA A 30 14.59 -3.00 -4.16
CA ALA A 30 13.59 -3.80 -4.88
C ALA A 30 12.34 -4.12 -4.05
N SER A 31 12.49 -4.33 -2.73
CA SER A 31 11.36 -4.61 -1.84
C SER A 31 10.50 -3.39 -1.54
N ALA A 32 11.08 -2.19 -1.51
CA ALA A 32 10.36 -0.96 -1.22
C ALA A 32 9.46 -0.53 -2.39
N ASP A 33 9.99 -0.58 -3.62
CA ASP A 33 9.24 -0.23 -4.83
C ASP A 33 8.11 -1.25 -5.11
N THR A 34 8.37 -2.53 -4.85
CA THR A 34 7.34 -3.58 -4.88
C THR A 34 6.26 -3.35 -3.80
N GLY A 35 6.65 -2.82 -2.63
CA GLY A 35 5.73 -2.44 -1.56
C GLY A 35 4.83 -1.26 -1.94
N VAL A 36 5.42 -0.15 -2.38
CA VAL A 36 4.68 1.07 -2.77
C VAL A 36 3.73 0.80 -3.93
N SER A 37 4.17 0.08 -4.97
CA SER A 37 3.31 -0.30 -6.10
C SER A 37 2.15 -1.21 -5.70
N THR A 38 2.32 -2.05 -4.68
CA THR A 38 1.25 -2.89 -4.12
C THR A 38 0.23 -2.06 -3.34
N ILE A 39 0.69 -1.15 -2.48
CA ILE A 39 -0.17 -0.20 -1.75
C ILE A 39 -0.94 0.66 -2.76
N ALA A 40 -0.28 1.21 -3.77
CA ALA A 40 -0.89 2.04 -4.80
C ALA A 40 -1.99 1.31 -5.60
N ARG A 41 -1.78 0.02 -5.92
CA ARG A 41 -2.81 -0.82 -6.58
C ARG A 41 -4.03 -1.01 -5.68
N ALA A 42 -3.83 -1.24 -4.39
CA ALA A 42 -4.93 -1.33 -3.44
C ALA A 42 -5.68 0.00 -3.33
N LEU A 43 -4.96 1.13 -3.26
CA LEU A 43 -5.53 2.47 -3.15
C LEU A 43 -6.36 2.90 -4.38
N ARG A 44 -6.02 2.40 -5.58
CA ARG A 44 -6.87 2.58 -6.77
C ARG A 44 -8.23 1.89 -6.64
N SER A 45 -8.29 0.81 -5.87
CA SER A 45 -9.50 -0.01 -5.69
C SER A 45 -10.32 0.41 -4.47
N GLY A 46 -9.70 1.04 -3.47
CA GLY A 46 -10.39 1.58 -2.32
C GLY A 46 -9.53 2.56 -1.51
N PRO A 47 -10.14 3.38 -0.65
CA PRO A 47 -9.44 4.46 0.06
C PRO A 47 -8.56 4.00 1.23
N VAL A 48 -8.67 2.75 1.70
CA VAL A 48 -7.97 2.28 2.90
C VAL A 48 -7.13 1.05 2.57
N TYR A 49 -5.87 1.06 2.99
CA TYR A 49 -4.97 -0.09 2.96
C TYR A 49 -4.41 -0.35 4.36
N VAL A 50 -4.48 -1.60 4.82
CA VAL A 50 -3.84 -2.05 6.05
C VAL A 50 -2.84 -3.14 5.68
N ASP A 51 -1.58 -2.92 6.02
CA ASP A 51 -0.55 -3.92 5.80
C ASP A 51 -0.80 -5.16 6.68
N PRO A 52 -0.65 -6.39 6.15
CA PRO A 52 -0.83 -7.61 6.93
C PRO A 52 0.01 -7.64 8.21
N ALA A 53 1.22 -7.08 8.21
CA ALA A 53 2.09 -6.99 9.38
C ALA A 53 1.63 -5.94 10.41
N ALA A 54 0.68 -5.07 10.03
CA ALA A 54 0.04 -4.08 10.89
C ALA A 54 -1.42 -4.43 11.20
N SER A 55 -1.90 -5.63 10.88
CA SER A 55 -3.28 -6.06 11.11
C SER A 55 -3.73 -6.03 12.58
N GLY A 56 -2.79 -6.08 13.53
CA GLY A 56 -3.07 -5.89 14.95
C GLY A 56 -3.33 -4.43 15.38
N GLN A 57 -3.04 -3.45 14.51
CA GLN A 57 -3.21 -2.03 14.80
C GLN A 57 -4.61 -1.52 14.49
N LEU A 58 -5.25 -2.10 13.47
CA LEU A 58 -6.60 -1.73 13.03
C LEU A 58 -7.34 -2.99 12.58
N SER A 59 -8.50 -3.23 13.18
CA SER A 59 -9.33 -4.37 12.79
C SER A 59 -9.84 -4.23 11.35
N ARG A 60 -10.10 -5.36 10.68
CA ARG A 60 -10.66 -5.33 9.32
C ARG A 60 -11.99 -4.60 9.26
N ALA A 61 -12.84 -4.77 10.26
CA ALA A 61 -14.14 -4.11 10.35
C ALA A 61 -14.00 -2.58 10.47
N ASP A 62 -13.03 -2.09 11.27
CA ASP A 62 -12.78 -0.66 11.39
C ASP A 62 -12.19 -0.07 10.10
N ALA A 63 -11.30 -0.81 9.43
CA ALA A 63 -10.76 -0.42 8.13
C ALA A 63 -11.86 -0.31 7.05
N ASP A 64 -12.77 -1.29 7.01
CA ASP A 64 -13.90 -1.30 6.09
C ASP A 64 -14.90 -0.16 6.40
N ALA A 65 -15.12 0.15 7.68
CA ALA A 65 -15.95 1.28 8.10
C ALA A 65 -15.36 2.63 7.68
N LEU A 66 -14.05 2.83 7.87
CA LEU A 66 -13.34 4.01 7.34
C LEU A 66 -13.45 4.08 5.82
N ALA A 67 -13.28 2.95 5.14
CA ALA A 67 -13.33 2.93 3.69
C ALA A 67 -14.71 3.30 3.16
N LYS A 68 -15.77 2.78 3.79
CA LYS A 68 -17.15 3.14 3.47
C LYS A 68 -17.39 4.64 3.69
N ARG A 69 -17.01 5.17 4.85
CA ARG A 69 -17.16 6.59 5.18
C ARG A 69 -16.52 7.50 4.12
N ILE A 70 -15.30 7.19 3.70
CA ILE A 70 -14.58 7.97 2.68
C ILE A 70 -15.28 7.91 1.31
N LYS A 71 -15.70 6.71 0.90
CA LYS A 71 -16.42 6.51 -0.37
C LYS A 71 -17.76 7.27 -0.38
N ASP A 72 -18.52 7.19 0.71
CA ASP A 72 -19.82 7.86 0.86
C ASP A 72 -19.66 9.39 0.83
N ALA A 73 -18.58 9.93 1.41
CA ALA A 73 -18.26 11.35 1.33
C ALA A 73 -17.79 11.82 -0.06
N ASN A 74 -17.48 10.87 -0.96
CA ASN A 74 -17.02 11.14 -2.33
C ASN A 74 -15.77 12.05 -2.38
N LYS A 75 -14.83 11.87 -1.44
CA LYS A 75 -13.60 12.66 -1.35
C LYS A 75 -12.35 11.81 -1.61
N PRO A 76 -11.29 12.37 -2.20
CA PRO A 76 -10.05 11.64 -2.50
C PRO A 76 -9.14 11.54 -1.26
N LEU A 77 -9.64 10.91 -0.20
CA LEU A 77 -8.88 10.63 1.01
C LEU A 77 -8.34 9.20 0.97
N PHE A 78 -7.05 9.05 1.24
CA PHE A 78 -6.35 7.77 1.27
C PHE A 78 -5.76 7.55 2.65
N VAL A 79 -6.01 6.39 3.24
CA VAL A 79 -5.50 6.00 4.56
C VAL A 79 -4.69 4.73 4.42
N VAL A 80 -3.45 4.75 4.91
CA VAL A 80 -2.52 3.62 4.86
C VAL A 80 -2.02 3.32 6.27
N VAL A 81 -2.09 2.05 6.68
CA VAL A 81 -1.56 1.59 7.97
C VAL A 81 -0.40 0.62 7.71
N LEU A 82 0.78 0.97 8.20
CA LEU A 82 2.05 0.27 7.96
C LEU A 82 2.74 -0.10 9.28
N PRO A 83 3.54 -1.17 9.31
CA PRO A 83 4.31 -1.57 10.48
C PRO A 83 5.44 -0.56 10.77
N ALA A 84 5.85 -0.41 12.03
CA ALA A 84 6.82 0.63 12.45
C ALA A 84 8.16 0.64 11.70
N GLY A 85 8.60 -0.52 11.19
CA GLY A 85 9.85 -0.69 10.44
C GLY A 85 9.74 -0.45 8.93
N TYR A 86 8.59 -0.02 8.41
CA TYR A 86 8.43 0.21 6.97
C TYR A 86 9.29 1.41 6.50
N PRO A 87 10.01 1.30 5.36
CA PRO A 87 10.85 2.37 4.85
C PRO A 87 10.04 3.62 4.46
N THR A 88 10.43 4.78 4.98
CA THR A 88 9.68 6.05 4.78
C THR A 88 10.30 6.99 3.76
N THR A 89 11.51 6.69 3.26
CA THR A 89 12.19 7.52 2.27
C THR A 89 11.30 7.68 1.04
N ASN A 90 10.97 8.93 0.70
CA ASN A 90 10.10 9.28 -0.44
C ASN A 90 8.72 8.58 -0.48
N LEU A 91 8.24 8.04 0.65
CA LEU A 91 7.01 7.25 0.67
C LEU A 91 5.79 8.01 0.13
N PHE A 92 5.60 9.26 0.55
CA PHE A 92 4.49 10.09 0.06
C PHE A 92 4.58 10.43 -1.44
N PRO A 93 5.69 11.00 -1.95
CA PRO A 93 5.80 11.29 -3.38
C PRO A 93 5.71 10.03 -4.24
N ASP A 94 6.35 8.93 -3.83
CA ASP A 94 6.32 7.68 -4.58
C ASP A 94 4.91 7.07 -4.58
N LEU A 95 4.20 7.09 -3.45
CA LEU A 95 2.83 6.61 -3.37
C LEU A 95 1.86 7.47 -4.20
N ARG A 96 2.02 8.80 -4.18
CA ARG A 96 1.23 9.73 -4.99
C ARG A 96 1.44 9.50 -6.48
N ALA A 97 2.70 9.30 -6.89
CA ALA A 97 3.07 9.01 -8.28
C ALA A 97 2.53 7.63 -8.71
N ALA A 98 2.77 6.60 -7.91
CA ALA A 98 2.35 5.24 -8.19
C ALA A 98 0.84 5.07 -8.20
N THR A 99 0.10 5.78 -7.32
CA THR A 99 -1.37 5.73 -7.28
C THR A 99 -1.96 6.49 -8.46
N GLY A 100 -1.37 7.63 -8.83
CA GLY A 100 -1.79 8.47 -9.95
C GLY A 100 -3.03 9.33 -9.66
N ILE A 101 -3.42 9.51 -8.39
CA ILE A 101 -4.66 10.20 -8.02
C ILE A 101 -4.36 11.41 -7.13
N THR A 102 -4.92 12.57 -7.47
CA THR A 102 -4.83 13.79 -6.64
C THR A 102 -5.67 13.63 -5.38
N GLY A 103 -5.07 13.81 -4.20
CA GLY A 103 -5.76 13.53 -2.94
C GLY A 103 -5.01 13.95 -1.68
N LEU A 104 -5.61 13.60 -0.54
CA LEU A 104 -4.98 13.64 0.78
C LEU A 104 -4.61 12.22 1.18
N TYR A 105 -3.32 12.00 1.47
CA TYR A 105 -2.75 10.72 1.86
C TYR A 105 -2.36 10.79 3.34
N GLY A 106 -3.03 10.03 4.20
CA GLY A 106 -2.65 9.82 5.61
C GLY A 106 -2.00 8.47 5.79
N ILE A 107 -0.83 8.43 6.43
CA ILE A 107 -0.06 7.21 6.67
C ILE A 107 0.21 7.09 8.17
N ARG A 108 -0.24 5.98 8.76
CA ARG A 108 0.14 5.56 10.10
C ARG A 108 1.24 4.51 10.01
N LEU A 109 2.32 4.73 10.75
CA LEU A 109 3.52 3.91 10.77
C LEU A 109 3.85 3.53 12.21
N GLY A 110 3.37 2.36 12.64
CA GLY A 110 3.35 2.03 14.07
C GLY A 110 2.61 3.11 14.86
N ASP A 111 3.32 3.80 15.76
CA ASP A 111 2.74 4.88 16.57
C ASP A 111 2.78 6.27 15.91
N ARG A 112 3.56 6.42 14.83
CA ARG A 112 3.70 7.70 14.13
C ARG A 112 2.61 7.88 13.09
N PHE A 113 2.22 9.12 12.87
CA PHE A 113 1.24 9.48 11.86
C PHE A 113 1.67 10.75 11.15
N ASP A 114 1.57 10.75 9.83
CA ASP A 114 1.77 11.94 9.01
C ASP A 114 0.83 11.89 7.80
N ALA A 115 0.62 13.02 7.16
CA ALA A 115 -0.17 13.12 5.95
C ALA A 115 0.46 14.06 4.93
N ARG A 116 0.17 13.87 3.64
CA ARG A 116 0.49 14.81 2.55
C ARG A 116 -0.74 15.00 1.67
N ALA A 117 -0.97 16.22 1.24
CA ALA A 117 -2.04 16.55 0.31
C ALA A 117 -1.49 17.24 -0.92
N ASP A 118 -2.11 16.99 -2.06
CA ASP A 118 -2.00 17.88 -3.21
C ASP A 118 -2.61 19.26 -2.86
N ALA A 119 -1.97 20.34 -3.28
CA ALA A 119 -2.37 21.71 -2.94
C ALA A 119 -3.78 22.08 -3.41
N SER A 120 -4.29 21.41 -4.46
CA SER A 120 -5.66 21.58 -4.96
C SER A 120 -6.74 20.92 -4.08
N VAL A 121 -6.34 20.03 -3.16
CA VAL A 121 -7.24 19.31 -2.26
C VAL A 121 -7.23 19.94 -0.88
N MET A 122 -6.06 20.30 -0.36
CA MET A 122 -5.91 20.90 0.97
C MET A 122 -4.61 21.71 1.05
N SER A 123 -4.66 22.86 1.73
CA SER A 123 -3.46 23.66 1.96
C SER A 123 -2.50 22.95 2.93
N SER A 124 -1.21 23.26 2.82
CA SER A 124 -0.18 22.72 3.71
C SER A 124 -0.46 23.04 5.18
N THR A 125 -0.97 24.23 5.48
CA THR A 125 -1.35 24.68 6.82
C THR A 125 -2.56 23.92 7.37
N ALA A 126 -3.63 23.78 6.58
CA ALA A 126 -4.82 23.04 7.01
C ALA A 126 -4.48 21.57 7.31
N ARG A 127 -3.67 20.95 6.44
CA ARG A 127 -3.13 19.60 6.65
C ARG A 127 -2.29 19.50 7.92
N GLN A 128 -1.42 20.47 8.19
CA GLN A 128 -0.58 20.45 9.38
C GLN A 128 -1.42 20.55 10.66
N ASN A 129 -2.40 21.46 10.70
CA ASN A 129 -3.32 21.58 11.82
C ASN A 129 -4.10 20.29 12.06
N LEU A 130 -4.53 19.63 10.98
CA LEU A 130 -5.23 18.36 11.03
C LEU A 130 -4.35 17.24 11.63
N VAL A 131 -3.11 17.08 11.16
CA VAL A 131 -2.17 16.07 11.69
C VAL A 131 -1.86 16.33 13.15
N THR A 132 -1.63 17.59 13.54
CA THR A 132 -1.39 17.97 14.93
C THR A 132 -2.60 17.68 15.82
N SER A 133 -3.83 17.89 15.32
CA SER A 133 -5.06 17.70 16.12
C SER A 133 -5.31 16.27 16.59
N VAL A 134 -4.76 15.28 15.87
CA VAL A 134 -4.93 13.85 16.17
C VAL A 134 -3.67 13.22 16.76
N HIS A 135 -2.68 14.04 17.10
CA HIS A 135 -1.40 13.54 17.58
C HIS A 135 -1.54 12.99 19.00
N GLY A 136 -0.98 11.80 19.25
CA GLY A 136 -1.04 11.12 20.55
C GLY A 136 -2.28 10.25 20.77
N GLU A 137 -3.25 10.29 19.85
CA GLU A 137 -4.42 9.42 19.90
C GLU A 137 -4.07 7.95 19.56
N GLY A 138 -4.84 7.01 20.11
CA GLY A 138 -4.76 5.60 19.72
C GLY A 138 -5.19 5.37 18.27
N THR A 139 -4.67 4.31 17.64
CA THR A 139 -4.83 4.07 16.19
C THR A 139 -6.26 4.24 15.66
N LYS A 140 -7.26 3.64 16.30
CA LYS A 140 -8.65 3.73 15.84
C LYS A 140 -9.22 5.15 15.93
N ALA A 141 -9.00 5.83 17.07
CA ALA A 141 -9.46 7.20 17.29
C ALA A 141 -8.77 8.14 16.29
N GLN A 142 -7.44 8.08 16.22
CA GLN A 142 -6.64 8.92 15.32
C GLN A 142 -7.11 8.85 13.87
N LEU A 143 -7.31 7.64 13.33
CA LEU A 143 -7.71 7.47 11.94
C LEU A 143 -9.16 7.90 11.69
N THR A 144 -10.06 7.71 12.66
CA THR A 144 -11.46 8.13 12.56
C THR A 144 -11.57 9.65 12.61
N ASP A 145 -10.95 10.27 13.61
CA ASP A 145 -10.95 11.71 13.82
C ASP A 145 -10.24 12.46 12.70
N PHE A 146 -9.11 11.94 12.23
CA PHE A 146 -8.42 12.46 11.05
C PHE A 146 -9.33 12.42 9.83
N THR A 147 -10.00 11.29 9.61
CA THR A 147 -10.92 11.11 8.48
C THR A 147 -12.07 12.11 8.55
N ASP A 148 -12.72 12.25 9.70
CA ASP A 148 -13.87 13.14 9.86
C ASP A 148 -13.50 14.61 9.64
N ARG A 149 -12.40 15.06 10.23
CA ARG A 149 -11.90 16.43 10.08
C ARG A 149 -11.37 16.69 8.67
N ALA A 150 -10.74 15.70 8.03
CA ALA A 150 -10.30 15.79 6.64
C ALA A 150 -11.49 15.96 5.69
N LEU A 151 -12.48 15.07 5.79
CA LEU A 151 -13.64 15.03 4.89
C LEU A 151 -14.45 16.34 4.93
N ALA A 152 -14.52 16.98 6.11
CA ALA A 152 -15.19 18.27 6.28
C ALA A 152 -14.45 19.44 5.59
N ASN A 153 -13.13 19.38 5.47
CA ASN A 153 -12.30 20.51 5.04
C ASN A 153 -11.59 20.30 3.69
N MET A 154 -11.69 19.11 3.09
CA MET A 154 -10.97 18.79 1.86
C MET A 154 -11.79 19.03 0.59
N GLY A 155 -11.09 19.52 -0.44
CA GLY A 155 -11.58 19.61 -1.81
C GLY A 155 -11.47 18.29 -2.58
N GLY A 156 -11.76 18.36 -3.88
CA GLY A 156 -11.64 17.23 -4.80
C GLY A 156 -12.81 16.23 -4.75
N ARG A 157 -12.75 15.23 -5.63
CA ARG A 157 -13.73 14.14 -5.72
C ARG A 157 -13.04 12.79 -5.77
N ALA A 158 -13.72 11.77 -5.25
CA ALA A 158 -13.22 10.41 -5.28
C ALA A 158 -13.04 9.89 -6.72
N PRO A 159 -12.07 8.97 -6.94
CA PRO A 159 -11.91 8.24 -8.18
C PRO A 159 -13.18 7.51 -8.60
N ARG A 160 -13.46 7.50 -9.92
CA ARG A 160 -14.58 6.74 -10.49
C ARG A 160 -14.50 5.24 -10.19
N SER A 161 -13.29 4.71 -10.04
CA SER A 161 -13.05 3.29 -9.70
C SER A 161 -13.65 2.88 -8.35
N TRP A 162 -13.84 3.82 -7.41
CA TRP A 162 -14.46 3.53 -6.12
C TRP A 162 -15.98 3.38 -6.18
N HIS A 163 -16.60 3.97 -7.21
CA HIS A 163 -18.06 3.99 -7.41
C HIS A 163 -18.56 2.90 -8.36
N ALA A 164 -17.67 2.28 -9.14
CA ALA A 164 -18.00 1.20 -10.08
C ALA A 164 -18.55 -0.08 -9.40
N ALA A 165 -18.50 -0.18 -8.07
CA ALA A 165 -18.94 -1.34 -7.31
C ALA A 165 -20.41 -1.27 -6.81
N GLY A 166 -21.22 -0.30 -7.23
CA GLY A 166 -22.53 -0.05 -6.59
C GLY A 166 -23.67 0.51 -7.47
N SER A 167 -23.62 0.41 -8.80
CA SER A 167 -24.76 0.85 -9.63
C SER A 167 -25.80 -0.25 -9.83
N GLY A 168 -26.68 -0.41 -8.83
CA GLY A 168 -27.96 -1.08 -8.96
C GLY A 168 -29.03 -0.32 -8.18
N ALA A 169 -29.70 0.65 -8.83
CA ALA A 169 -31.12 1.01 -8.66
C ALA A 169 -31.48 2.36 -9.35
N GLY A 170 -32.27 2.29 -10.44
CA GLY A 170 -33.07 3.38 -11.05
C GLY A 170 -32.32 4.35 -11.98
N SER A 171 -32.70 4.63 -13.24
CA SER A 171 -33.95 4.41 -13.96
C SER A 171 -33.69 4.49 -15.47
N GLY A 172 -34.34 3.60 -16.25
CA GLY A 172 -34.54 3.76 -17.70
C GLY A 172 -33.40 3.24 -18.59
N THR A 173 -33.72 2.25 -19.42
CA THR A 173 -32.96 1.79 -20.61
C THR A 173 -31.54 1.24 -20.38
N GLY A 174 -31.42 -0.08 -20.27
CA GLY A 174 -30.12 -0.75 -20.43
C GLY A 174 -30.02 -2.09 -19.73
N LEU A 175 -30.70 -3.11 -20.26
CA LEU A 175 -30.28 -4.50 -20.09
C LEU A 175 -28.81 -4.64 -20.53
N ILE A 176 -27.97 -5.31 -19.74
CA ILE A 176 -26.74 -6.10 -20.07
C ILE A 176 -25.99 -6.33 -18.74
N ALA A 177 -26.18 -7.50 -18.11
CA ALA A 177 -25.28 -8.66 -18.08
C ALA A 177 -23.95 -8.41 -17.32
N VAL A 178 -23.75 -8.93 -16.09
CA VAL A 178 -23.31 -10.29 -15.66
C VAL A 178 -21.88 -10.25 -15.08
N ALA A 179 -21.81 -10.61 -13.80
CA ALA A 179 -20.84 -11.45 -13.05
C ALA A 179 -19.30 -11.35 -13.21
N ALA A 180 -18.68 -11.63 -12.05
CA ALA A 180 -17.46 -12.42 -11.81
C ALA A 180 -16.10 -11.69 -11.75
N VAL A 181 -15.60 -11.48 -10.52
CA VAL A 181 -14.26 -11.94 -10.09
C VAL A 181 -14.29 -12.31 -8.60
N LEU A 182 -14.74 -13.52 -8.30
CA LEU A 182 -14.36 -14.27 -7.11
C LEU A 182 -13.60 -15.50 -7.60
N VAL A 183 -12.50 -15.82 -6.91
CA VAL A 183 -11.66 -17.03 -7.06
C VAL A 183 -10.60 -16.99 -8.17
N ALA A 184 -9.49 -16.30 -7.89
CA ALA A 184 -8.17 -16.72 -8.37
C ALA A 184 -7.36 -17.16 -7.13
N GLY A 185 -7.57 -18.39 -6.67
CA GLY A 185 -6.89 -18.90 -5.48
C GLY A 185 -6.99 -20.40 -5.19
N ALA A 186 -7.90 -21.16 -5.83
CA ALA A 186 -8.14 -22.56 -5.43
C ALA A 186 -8.11 -23.62 -6.55
N ALA A 187 -7.68 -23.29 -7.78
CA ALA A 187 -7.67 -24.27 -8.88
C ALA A 187 -6.30 -24.93 -9.18
N GLY A 188 -5.23 -24.56 -8.45
CA GLY A 188 -3.88 -25.05 -8.72
C GLY A 188 -3.48 -26.36 -8.03
N ALA A 189 -4.25 -26.85 -7.04
CA ALA A 189 -3.78 -27.91 -6.15
C ALA A 189 -4.38 -29.31 -6.40
N TYR A 190 -5.36 -29.48 -7.29
CA TYR A 190 -6.12 -30.74 -7.39
C TYR A 190 -5.88 -31.59 -8.64
N THR A 191 -5.01 -31.18 -9.57
CA THR A 191 -4.75 -31.94 -10.80
C THR A 191 -3.47 -32.79 -10.78
N LEU A 192 -2.66 -32.74 -9.71
CA LEU A 192 -1.37 -33.45 -9.65
C LEU A 192 -1.34 -34.77 -8.87
N VAL A 193 -2.45 -35.26 -8.30
CA VAL A 193 -2.44 -36.50 -7.48
C VAL A 193 -2.90 -37.76 -8.24
N ARG A 194 -3.35 -37.67 -9.50
CA ARG A 194 -3.90 -38.85 -10.21
C ARG A 194 -3.04 -39.47 -11.31
N ARG A 195 -1.75 -39.14 -11.41
CA ARG A 195 -0.84 -39.76 -12.39
C ARG A 195 0.53 -39.90 -11.71
N SER A 196 0.98 -41.04 -11.22
CA SER A 196 0.79 -42.41 -11.66
C SER A 196 1.26 -43.37 -10.57
N ARG A 197 0.33 -44.13 -10.00
CA ARG A 197 0.61 -45.52 -9.63
C ARG A 197 0.31 -46.37 -10.87
N ARG A 198 1.36 -46.80 -11.55
CA ARG A 198 1.49 -48.09 -12.23
C ARG A 198 2.97 -48.41 -12.32
#